data_AF-A0A4W6C0P2-F1
#
_entry.id   AF-A0A4W6C0P2-F1
#
_cell.length_a   1.000
_cell.length_b   1.000
_cell.length_c   1.000
_cell.angle_alpha   90.00
_cell.angle_beta   90.00
_cell.angle_gamma   90.00
#
_symmetry.space_group_name_H-M   'P 1'
#
loop_
_entity.id
_entity.type
_entity.pdbx_description
1 polymer ?
#
loop_
_entity_poly.entity_id
_entity_poly.type
_entity_poly.pdbx_seq_one_letter_code
_entity_poly.pdbx_strand_id
1 'polypeptide(L)'
;MLTSYRFEEYQMNKSIRNQPQQPSILQFLDNRVGHYSMSHPQQTAITSAILSDLIIDCNLPLSIVENKSFWHFLTVLDSKYSPVCRRTLTSKTEREQQSNTDHVSVTVDIWSDRKMRGFLGVTVHWIEKEAERIQLKSNLLACEHFQGSHTAERICDQFESICDEYNIKHKLDYIISDNAANMQKAFTVCFPSEQEDGDDGDHLDDPELWCDLTLEDQQTCFAHTLQLVVGDSLKETKVVSPSLSKLSKLSSLLHTSTTFKDVFDAEFGEQKGIPAAVNTKWNSTLRQVKALLQCNHLKLCAVLEKAGHRELSFTAREWNLLKELVDILKPFGEATDLTQGEKFITISAVVPSILSLNYHLEKLKPQVCFLNNGVTAPFSDPVYLKAAALDPAFSLLWVEPHVLVKEQEDLREGEGLFAAYHKRQKEDVGTTPSLQLSHYLDIAEGQNALLFWALNMKTLPSLFQVAIRVLAVPASSAPMELLANLVFCKCNAA
;
A
#
# COMPACT_ATOMS: atom_id res chain seq x y z
N MET A 1 -46.84 61.58 -39.53
CA MET A 1 -45.38 61.69 -39.25
C MET A 1 -44.97 61.17 -37.86
N LEU A 2 -45.77 60.35 -37.15
CA LEU A 2 -45.42 59.78 -35.84
C LEU A 2 -45.25 58.24 -35.84
N THR A 3 -45.52 57.58 -36.97
CA THR A 3 -45.46 56.12 -37.12
C THR A 3 -44.18 55.63 -37.80
N SER A 4 -43.57 56.42 -38.69
CA SER A 4 -42.27 56.08 -39.32
C SER A 4 -41.11 56.18 -38.32
N TYR A 5 -41.14 57.19 -37.46
CA TYR A 5 -40.08 57.47 -36.49
C TYR A 5 -39.96 56.37 -35.43
N ARG A 6 -41.09 55.84 -34.93
CA ARG A 6 -41.11 54.71 -33.98
C ARG A 6 -40.65 53.39 -34.60
N PHE A 7 -40.83 53.21 -35.91
CA PHE A 7 -40.40 51.99 -36.60
C PHE A 7 -38.87 51.98 -36.82
N GLU A 8 -38.30 53.14 -37.15
CA GLU A 8 -36.85 53.32 -37.26
C GLU A 8 -36.15 53.21 -35.88
N GLU A 9 -36.77 53.74 -34.82
CA GLU A 9 -36.30 53.62 -33.44
C GLU A 9 -36.35 52.17 -32.92
N TYR A 10 -37.35 51.39 -33.35
CA TYR A 10 -37.44 49.94 -33.06
C TYR A 10 -36.34 49.13 -33.80
N GLN A 11 -36.04 49.47 -35.06
CA GLN A 11 -34.98 48.80 -35.83
C GLN A 11 -33.57 49.11 -35.28
N MET A 12 -33.33 50.35 -34.84
CA MET A 12 -32.06 50.72 -34.19
C MET A 12 -31.85 50.00 -32.85
N ASN A 13 -32.89 49.85 -32.04
CA ASN A 13 -32.80 49.15 -30.74
C ASN A 13 -32.63 47.63 -30.85
N LYS A 14 -32.86 47.03 -32.03
CA LYS A 14 -32.62 45.60 -32.28
C LYS A 14 -31.12 45.28 -32.46
N SER A 15 -30.27 46.29 -32.65
CA SER A 15 -28.82 46.14 -32.91
C SER A 15 -27.96 46.05 -31.63
N ILE A 16 -28.53 46.16 -30.43
CA ILE A 16 -27.76 46.06 -29.18
C ILE A 16 -27.73 44.60 -28.72
N ARG A 17 -26.62 43.91 -28.99
CA ARG A 17 -26.27 42.64 -28.35
C ARG A 17 -25.90 42.91 -26.89
N ASN A 18 -26.64 42.30 -25.94
CA ASN A 18 -26.17 41.75 -24.65
C ASN A 18 -27.30 41.68 -23.60
N GLN A 19 -28.36 40.89 -23.87
CA GLN A 19 -29.21 40.32 -22.82
C GLN A 19 -29.48 38.84 -23.13
N PRO A 20 -29.51 37.96 -22.13
CA PRO A 20 -29.87 36.55 -22.35
C PRO A 20 -31.32 36.49 -22.84
N GLN A 21 -31.51 36.15 -24.12
CA GLN A 21 -32.85 35.95 -24.67
C GLN A 21 -33.44 34.68 -24.06
N GLN A 22 -34.62 34.81 -23.45
CA GLN A 22 -35.42 33.67 -23.04
C GLN A 22 -35.73 32.84 -24.30
N PRO A 23 -35.36 31.55 -24.34
CA PRO A 23 -35.54 30.74 -25.53
C PRO A 23 -37.02 30.63 -25.89
N SER A 24 -37.32 30.65 -27.18
CA SER A 24 -38.70 30.46 -27.65
C SER A 24 -39.20 29.07 -27.25
N ILE A 25 -40.52 28.91 -27.08
CA ILE A 25 -41.13 27.58 -26.82
C ILE A 25 -40.72 26.56 -27.90
N LEU A 26 -40.53 26.99 -29.15
CA LEU A 26 -40.00 26.14 -30.23
C LEU A 26 -38.53 25.74 -30.01
N GLN A 27 -37.66 26.67 -29.59
CA GLN A 27 -36.26 26.34 -29.23
C GLN A 27 -36.16 25.44 -27.98
N PHE A 28 -37.08 25.59 -27.02
CA PHE A 28 -37.19 24.70 -25.87
C PHE A 28 -37.66 23.30 -26.28
N LEU A 29 -38.60 23.21 -27.22
CA LEU A 29 -39.15 21.96 -27.74
C LEU A 29 -38.25 21.26 -28.76
N ASP A 30 -37.36 21.98 -29.46
CA ASP A 30 -36.35 21.44 -30.39
C ASP A 30 -35.10 20.90 -29.66
N ASN A 31 -34.89 21.23 -28.38
CA ASN A 31 -33.86 20.64 -27.53
C ASN A 31 -34.20 19.19 -27.07
N ARG A 32 -34.77 18.38 -27.98
CA ARG A 32 -34.95 16.94 -27.74
C ARG A 32 -33.58 16.27 -27.80
N VAL A 33 -33.10 15.91 -26.61
CA VAL A 33 -31.93 15.06 -26.32
C VAL A 33 -30.60 15.65 -26.80
N GLY A 34 -30.34 16.90 -26.42
CA GLY A 34 -28.98 17.41 -26.42
C GLY A 34 -28.16 16.67 -25.35
N HIS A 35 -27.05 16.06 -25.75
CA HIS A 35 -26.04 15.60 -24.80
C HIS A 35 -25.58 16.78 -23.95
N TYR A 36 -25.17 16.52 -22.71
CA TYR A 36 -24.54 17.54 -21.90
C TYR A 36 -23.29 18.08 -22.59
N SER A 37 -23.08 19.39 -22.54
CA SER A 37 -21.80 19.96 -22.93
C SER A 37 -20.70 19.49 -21.98
N MET A 38 -19.45 19.47 -22.44
CA MET A 38 -18.30 19.06 -21.60
C MET A 38 -18.09 19.92 -20.34
N SER A 39 -18.63 21.14 -20.32
CA SER A 39 -18.59 22.04 -19.17
C SER A 39 -19.86 22.00 -18.30
N HIS A 40 -20.84 21.15 -18.64
CA HIS A 40 -22.10 21.06 -17.91
C HIS A 40 -21.87 20.44 -16.52
N PRO A 41 -22.47 20.96 -15.43
CA PRO A 41 -22.25 20.46 -14.08
C PRO A 41 -22.48 18.95 -13.93
N GLN A 42 -23.56 18.44 -14.52
CA GLN A 42 -23.88 17.00 -14.51
C GLN A 42 -22.86 16.16 -15.29
N GLN A 43 -22.35 16.66 -16.43
CA GLN A 43 -21.32 15.98 -17.22
C GLN A 43 -20.02 15.86 -16.41
N THR A 44 -19.63 16.95 -15.74
CA THR A 44 -18.47 16.99 -14.87
C THR A 44 -18.65 16.06 -13.68
N ALA A 45 -19.79 16.12 -12.99
CA ALA A 45 -20.07 15.29 -11.82
C ALA A 45 -20.05 13.79 -12.14
N ILE A 46 -20.72 13.36 -13.22
CA ILE A 46 -20.71 11.95 -13.64
C ILE A 46 -19.30 11.53 -14.05
N THR A 47 -18.57 12.37 -14.80
CA THR A 47 -17.20 12.05 -15.20
C THR A 47 -16.26 11.93 -14.00
N SER A 48 -16.38 12.82 -13.02
CA SER A 48 -15.60 12.77 -11.78
C SER A 48 -15.95 11.52 -10.97
N ALA A 49 -17.23 11.19 -10.78
CA ALA A 49 -17.62 9.96 -10.07
C ALA A 49 -17.16 8.67 -10.78
N ILE A 50 -17.19 8.63 -12.12
CA ILE A 50 -16.61 7.52 -12.88
C ILE A 50 -15.11 7.41 -12.60
N LEU A 51 -14.40 8.53 -12.47
CA LEU A 51 -12.98 8.53 -12.21
C LEU A 51 -12.66 8.15 -10.76
N SER A 52 -13.18 8.89 -9.78
CA SER A 52 -12.90 8.70 -8.36
C SER A 52 -13.51 7.40 -7.81
N ASP A 53 -14.80 7.20 -8.02
CA ASP A 53 -15.53 6.17 -7.25
C ASP A 53 -15.47 4.81 -7.97
N LEU A 54 -15.52 4.83 -9.30
CA LEU A 54 -15.55 3.60 -10.11
C LEU A 54 -14.15 3.17 -10.54
N ILE A 55 -13.33 4.06 -11.07
CA ILE A 55 -12.01 3.69 -11.60
C ILE A 55 -10.98 3.60 -10.47
N ILE A 56 -10.86 4.63 -9.63
CA ILE A 56 -9.87 4.69 -8.54
C ILE A 56 -10.32 3.80 -7.37
N ASP A 57 -11.46 4.07 -6.74
CA ASP A 57 -11.87 3.38 -5.50
C ASP A 57 -12.23 1.90 -5.71
N CYS A 58 -12.85 1.56 -6.85
CA CYS A 58 -13.11 0.15 -7.19
C CYS A 58 -11.95 -0.51 -7.95
N ASN A 59 -10.86 0.21 -8.19
CA ASN A 59 -9.64 -0.27 -8.85
C ASN A 59 -9.90 -0.90 -10.23
N LEU A 60 -10.73 -0.23 -11.04
CA LEU A 60 -11.11 -0.67 -12.38
C LEU A 60 -10.18 -0.07 -13.46
N PRO A 61 -9.92 -0.76 -14.57
CA PRO A 61 -9.04 -0.23 -15.60
C PRO A 61 -9.69 0.96 -16.32
N LEU A 62 -8.91 2.01 -16.63
CA LEU A 62 -9.33 3.14 -17.47
C LEU A 62 -9.93 2.72 -18.82
N SER A 63 -9.60 1.52 -19.33
CA SER A 63 -10.20 0.97 -20.55
C SER A 63 -11.68 0.61 -20.42
N ILE A 64 -12.23 0.59 -19.20
CA ILE A 64 -13.67 0.37 -18.99
C ILE A 64 -14.51 1.41 -19.74
N VAL A 65 -14.01 2.64 -19.86
CA VAL A 65 -14.66 3.73 -20.59
C VAL A 65 -14.56 3.59 -22.11
N GLU A 66 -14.03 2.48 -22.61
CA GLU A 66 -14.10 2.11 -24.03
C GLU A 66 -14.96 0.88 -24.28
N ASN A 67 -15.41 0.23 -23.21
CA ASN A 67 -16.23 -0.96 -23.31
C ASN A 67 -17.65 -0.59 -23.78
N LYS A 68 -18.10 -1.18 -24.90
CA LYS A 68 -19.41 -0.91 -25.50
C LYS A 68 -20.59 -1.23 -24.57
N SER A 69 -20.48 -2.30 -23.77
CA SER A 69 -21.51 -2.67 -22.79
C SER A 69 -21.58 -1.65 -21.65
N PHE A 70 -20.44 -1.13 -21.22
CA PHE A 70 -20.38 -0.06 -20.24
C PHE A 70 -21.00 1.24 -20.76
N TRP A 71 -20.78 1.58 -22.04
CA TRP A 71 -21.44 2.73 -22.68
C TRP A 71 -22.95 2.57 -22.72
N HIS A 72 -23.44 1.37 -23.07
CA HIS A 72 -24.87 1.08 -23.05
C HIS A 72 -25.44 1.26 -21.63
N PHE A 73 -24.77 0.73 -20.61
CA PHE A 73 -25.16 0.91 -19.21
C PHE A 73 -25.24 2.41 -18.83
N LEU A 74 -24.22 3.21 -19.14
CA LEU A 74 -24.24 4.65 -18.89
C LEU A 74 -25.37 5.37 -19.63
N THR A 75 -25.67 4.94 -20.87
CA THR A 75 -26.79 5.50 -21.65
C THR A 75 -28.14 5.18 -21.04
N VAL A 76 -28.29 3.99 -20.43
CA VAL A 76 -29.51 3.59 -19.72
C VAL A 76 -29.67 4.40 -18.43
N LEU A 77 -28.57 4.66 -17.71
CA LEU A 77 -28.58 5.50 -16.50
C LEU A 77 -28.89 6.96 -16.82
N ASP A 78 -28.17 7.54 -17.78
CA ASP A 78 -28.36 8.92 -18.22
C ASP A 78 -28.04 9.06 -19.72
N SER A 79 -29.08 9.02 -20.54
CA SER A 79 -28.98 9.15 -22.00
C SER A 79 -28.40 10.49 -22.48
N LYS A 80 -28.26 11.50 -21.61
CA LYS A 80 -27.65 12.79 -21.96
C LYS A 80 -26.15 12.84 -21.68
N TYR A 81 -25.62 11.91 -20.89
CA TYR A 81 -24.20 11.85 -20.59
C TYR A 81 -23.40 11.39 -21.81
N SER A 82 -22.28 12.07 -22.09
CA SER A 82 -21.33 11.64 -23.13
C SER A 82 -20.08 11.05 -22.49
N PRO A 83 -19.74 9.77 -22.71
CA PRO A 83 -18.50 9.19 -22.18
C PRO A 83 -17.27 9.96 -22.65
N VAL A 84 -16.37 10.26 -21.71
CA VAL A 84 -15.07 10.85 -22.02
C VAL A 84 -14.10 9.79 -22.53
N CYS A 85 -13.21 10.18 -23.45
CA CYS A 85 -12.22 9.25 -23.95
C CYS A 85 -11.16 8.97 -22.87
N ARG A 86 -10.53 7.80 -22.97
CA ARG A 86 -9.48 7.38 -22.02
C ARG A 86 -8.41 8.44 -21.82
N ARG A 87 -7.94 9.08 -22.90
CA ARG A 87 -6.91 10.14 -22.83
C ARG A 87 -7.33 11.31 -21.93
N THR A 88 -8.58 11.74 -22.03
CA THR A 88 -9.12 12.81 -21.18
C THR A 88 -9.17 12.36 -19.72
N LEU A 89 -9.54 11.12 -19.44
CA LEU A 89 -9.49 10.58 -18.09
C LEU A 89 -8.07 10.47 -17.57
N THR A 90 -7.13 9.93 -18.35
CA THR A 90 -5.70 9.86 -17.99
C THR A 90 -5.17 11.24 -17.58
N SER A 91 -5.42 12.27 -18.38
CA SER A 91 -4.99 13.65 -18.06
C SER A 91 -5.67 14.24 -16.81
N LYS A 92 -6.86 13.76 -16.44
CA LYS A 92 -7.55 14.17 -15.21
C LYS A 92 -7.03 13.40 -14.00
N THR A 93 -6.73 12.11 -14.16
CA THR A 93 -6.09 11.28 -13.14
C THR A 93 -4.74 11.88 -12.73
N GLU A 94 -3.90 12.27 -13.69
CA GLU A 94 -2.60 12.92 -13.44
C GLU A 94 -2.74 14.20 -12.60
N ARG A 95 -3.82 14.98 -12.79
CA ARG A 95 -4.08 16.21 -12.02
C ARG A 95 -4.67 15.95 -10.63
N GLU A 96 -5.48 14.91 -10.48
CA GLU A 96 -6.01 14.49 -9.17
C GLU A 96 -4.95 13.78 -8.32
N GLN A 97 -3.86 13.32 -8.93
CA GLN A 97 -2.77 12.63 -8.23
C GLN A 97 -1.79 13.54 -7.47
N GLN A 98 -1.85 14.86 -7.67
CA GLN A 98 -0.98 15.80 -6.97
C GLN A 98 -1.42 16.01 -5.52
N SER A 99 -0.59 15.54 -4.60
CA SER A 99 -0.81 15.76 -3.17
C SER A 99 -0.48 17.21 -2.78
N ASN A 100 -1.42 17.90 -2.14
CA ASN A 100 -1.24 19.26 -1.65
C ASN A 100 -0.43 19.36 -0.32
N THR A 101 0.18 18.26 0.10
CA THR A 101 1.04 18.16 1.30
C THR A 101 2.49 18.52 0.97
N ASP A 102 3.22 18.96 1.98
CA ASP A 102 4.66 19.24 1.93
C ASP A 102 5.51 18.01 2.29
N HIS A 103 4.87 16.94 2.76
CA HIS A 103 5.53 15.72 3.24
C HIS A 103 4.84 14.47 2.71
N VAL A 104 5.62 13.58 2.08
CA VAL A 104 5.17 12.32 1.49
C VAL A 104 6.16 11.18 1.73
N SER A 105 5.66 9.97 1.83
CA SER A 105 6.46 8.74 1.78
C SER A 105 6.19 8.01 0.47
N VAL A 106 7.16 7.27 -0.07
CA VAL A 106 6.96 6.49 -1.30
C VAL A 106 7.32 5.03 -1.10
N THR A 107 6.49 4.14 -1.65
CA THR A 107 6.85 2.74 -1.83
C THR A 107 7.30 2.52 -3.26
N VAL A 108 8.47 1.92 -3.43
CA VAL A 108 9.03 1.57 -4.74
C VAL A 108 9.16 0.05 -4.83
N ASP A 109 8.60 -0.52 -5.89
CA ASP A 109 8.66 -1.94 -6.16
C ASP A 109 9.09 -2.18 -7.61
N ILE A 110 9.92 -3.19 -7.83
CA ILE A 110 10.35 -3.62 -9.16
C ILE A 110 10.07 -5.11 -9.32
N TRP A 111 9.32 -5.47 -10.36
CA TRP A 111 9.00 -6.87 -10.63
C TRP A 111 9.13 -7.21 -12.11
N SER A 112 9.25 -8.50 -12.40
CA SER A 112 9.17 -9.03 -13.76
C SER A 112 7.86 -9.79 -13.94
N ASP A 113 7.21 -9.55 -15.07
CA ASP A 113 6.02 -10.29 -15.47
C ASP A 113 6.37 -11.71 -15.96
N ARG A 114 5.34 -12.53 -16.25
CA ARG A 114 5.56 -13.90 -16.76
C ARG A 114 6.23 -13.97 -18.13
N LYS A 115 6.25 -12.86 -18.86
CA LYS A 115 6.93 -12.68 -20.15
C LYS A 115 8.31 -12.04 -19.96
N MET A 116 8.82 -11.98 -18.73
CA MET A 116 10.11 -11.38 -18.37
C MET A 116 10.22 -9.88 -18.71
N ARG A 117 9.11 -9.16 -18.70
CA ARG A 117 9.08 -7.70 -18.82
C ARG A 117 9.20 -7.09 -17.43
N GLY A 118 10.20 -6.26 -17.22
CA GLY A 118 10.39 -5.50 -15.98
C GLY A 118 9.36 -4.38 -15.86
N PHE A 119 8.92 -4.11 -14.64
CA PHE A 119 8.10 -2.96 -14.31
C PHE A 119 8.61 -2.34 -13.02
N LEU A 120 8.74 -1.03 -13.01
CA LEU A 120 8.99 -0.24 -11.80
C LEU A 120 7.70 0.49 -11.46
N GLY A 121 7.29 0.41 -10.21
CA GLY A 121 6.19 1.23 -9.76
C GLY A 121 6.46 1.95 -8.46
N VAL A 122 5.90 3.14 -8.40
CA VAL A 122 6.10 4.13 -7.35
C VAL A 122 4.72 4.57 -6.87
N THR A 123 4.42 4.35 -5.61
CA THR A 123 3.19 4.83 -4.97
C THR A 123 3.56 5.81 -3.88
N VAL A 124 2.91 6.97 -3.88
CA VAL A 124 3.07 8.00 -2.86
C VAL A 124 2.02 7.84 -1.77
N HIS A 125 2.39 8.11 -0.53
CA HIS A 125 1.57 7.95 0.67
C HIS A 125 1.68 9.20 1.54
N TRP A 126 0.54 9.68 2.02
CA TRP A 126 0.48 10.83 2.92
C TRP A 126 -0.79 10.79 3.78
N ILE A 127 -0.80 11.56 4.87
CA ILE A 127 -2.02 11.78 5.63
C ILE A 127 -2.62 13.12 5.20
N GLU A 128 -3.82 13.06 4.62
CA GLU A 128 -4.59 14.23 4.22
C GLU A 128 -5.48 14.69 5.37
N LYS A 129 -5.55 16.02 5.55
CA LYS A 129 -6.47 16.65 6.49
C LYS A 129 -7.68 17.21 5.74
N GLU A 130 -8.86 16.71 6.08
CA GLU A 130 -10.14 17.21 5.58
C GLU A 130 -11.00 17.69 6.75
N ALA A 131 -11.08 19.01 6.95
CA ALA A 131 -11.74 19.65 8.09
C ALA A 131 -11.23 19.12 9.46
N GLU A 132 -12.04 18.34 10.17
CA GLU A 132 -11.73 17.72 11.48
C GLU A 132 -11.41 16.23 11.37
N ARG A 133 -11.21 15.71 10.16
CA ARG A 133 -10.80 14.34 9.92
C ARG A 133 -9.43 14.32 9.28
N ILE A 134 -8.68 13.26 9.57
CA ILE A 134 -7.47 12.93 8.83
C ILE A 134 -7.63 11.54 8.25
N GLN A 135 -7.10 11.33 7.04
CA GLN A 135 -7.17 10.07 6.34
C GLN A 135 -5.81 9.75 5.73
N LEU A 136 -5.40 8.49 5.85
CA LEU A 136 -4.28 7.99 5.07
C LEU A 136 -4.72 7.90 3.61
N LYS A 137 -3.92 8.49 2.72
CA LYS A 137 -4.11 8.49 1.27
C LYS A 137 -2.89 7.88 0.61
N SER A 138 -3.13 7.17 -0.47
CA SER A 138 -2.08 6.64 -1.33
C SER A 138 -2.48 6.79 -2.79
N ASN A 139 -1.51 7.08 -3.65
CA ASN A 139 -1.71 7.21 -5.09
C ASN A 139 -0.56 6.56 -5.84
N LEU A 140 -0.88 5.74 -6.84
CA LEU A 140 0.11 5.20 -7.78
C LEU A 140 0.57 6.32 -8.70
N LEU A 141 1.81 6.77 -8.54
CA LEU A 141 2.43 7.75 -9.43
C LEU A 141 2.86 7.10 -10.74
N ALA A 142 3.61 6.02 -10.64
CA ALA A 142 4.19 5.36 -11.81
C ALA A 142 4.00 3.85 -11.76
N CYS A 143 3.78 3.25 -12.93
CA CYS A 143 3.88 1.82 -13.17
C CYS A 143 4.39 1.64 -14.59
N GLU A 144 5.69 1.81 -14.73
CA GLU A 144 6.37 1.95 -16.01
C GLU A 144 7.12 0.69 -16.39
N HIS A 145 7.21 0.43 -17.68
CA HIS A 145 7.98 -0.69 -18.20
C HIS A 145 9.48 -0.42 -18.01
N PHE A 146 10.14 -1.26 -17.22
CA PHE A 146 11.56 -1.19 -16.92
C PHE A 146 12.33 -2.06 -17.92
N GLN A 147 12.89 -1.44 -18.97
CA GLN A 147 13.58 -2.16 -20.03
C GLN A 147 15.00 -2.57 -19.62
N GLY A 148 15.46 -3.78 -19.96
CA GLY A 148 16.84 -4.21 -19.74
C GLY A 148 17.16 -4.60 -18.29
N SER A 149 18.43 -4.54 -17.90
CA SER A 149 18.90 -4.99 -16.59
C SER A 149 18.43 -4.07 -15.46
N HIS A 150 17.95 -4.68 -14.37
CA HIS A 150 17.54 -4.03 -13.11
C HIS A 150 18.75 -3.63 -12.25
N THR A 151 19.67 -2.83 -12.78
CA THR A 151 20.84 -2.35 -12.02
C THR A 151 20.45 -1.19 -11.11
N ALA A 152 21.23 -0.96 -10.06
CA ALA A 152 20.97 0.06 -9.06
C ALA A 152 20.90 1.48 -9.66
N GLU A 153 21.83 1.79 -10.55
CA GLU A 153 21.96 3.09 -11.21
C GLU A 153 20.71 3.40 -12.04
N ARG A 154 20.23 2.41 -12.81
CA ARG A 154 19.06 2.59 -13.66
C ARG A 154 17.75 2.68 -12.88
N ILE A 155 17.68 1.99 -11.75
CA ILE A 155 16.54 2.12 -10.83
C ILE A 155 16.53 3.53 -10.24
N CYS A 156 17.69 4.05 -9.84
CA CYS A 156 17.85 5.41 -9.35
C CYS A 156 17.43 6.44 -10.41
N ASP A 157 18.00 6.37 -11.62
CA ASP A 157 17.70 7.29 -12.73
C ASP A 157 16.18 7.37 -13.02
N GLN A 158 15.52 6.21 -13.07
CA GLN A 158 14.08 6.18 -13.36
C GLN A 158 13.24 6.68 -12.18
N PHE A 159 13.64 6.36 -10.95
CA PHE A 159 12.99 6.89 -9.76
C PHE A 159 13.10 8.42 -9.68
N GLU A 160 14.30 8.98 -9.92
CA GLU A 160 14.52 10.43 -9.95
C GLU A 160 13.68 11.11 -11.01
N SER A 161 13.62 10.55 -12.23
CA SER A 161 12.77 11.07 -13.30
C SER A 161 11.29 11.14 -12.90
N ILE A 162 10.79 10.14 -12.17
CA ILE A 162 9.41 10.12 -11.65
C ILE A 162 9.25 11.20 -10.57
N CYS A 163 10.21 11.33 -9.66
CA CYS A 163 10.17 12.35 -8.61
C CYS A 163 10.16 13.78 -9.17
N ASP A 164 10.94 14.02 -10.23
CA ASP A 164 11.01 15.31 -10.94
C ASP A 164 9.71 15.59 -11.70
N GLU A 165 9.15 14.61 -12.40
CA GLU A 165 7.88 14.75 -13.14
C GLU A 165 6.72 15.15 -12.23
N TYR A 166 6.63 14.54 -11.05
CA TYR A 166 5.57 14.84 -10.07
C TYR A 166 5.94 15.96 -9.10
N ASN A 167 7.15 16.51 -9.18
CA ASN A 167 7.69 17.53 -8.28
C ASN A 167 7.53 17.16 -6.79
N ILE A 168 7.84 15.91 -6.45
CA ILE A 168 7.74 15.38 -5.07
C ILE A 168 9.11 15.26 -4.39
N LYS A 169 10.19 15.54 -5.12
CA LYS A 169 11.58 15.42 -4.67
C LYS A 169 11.83 16.12 -3.32
N HIS A 170 11.40 17.38 -3.20
CA HIS A 170 11.55 18.20 -2.00
C HIS A 170 10.54 17.89 -0.89
N LYS A 171 9.59 16.99 -1.14
CA LYS A 171 8.52 16.60 -0.20
C LYS A 171 8.77 15.23 0.40
N LEU A 172 9.78 14.53 -0.08
CA LEU A 172 10.00 13.13 0.22
C LEU A 172 10.61 12.98 1.62
N ASP A 173 9.92 12.24 2.48
CA ASP A 173 10.37 11.93 3.84
C ASP A 173 10.97 10.52 3.93
N TYR A 174 10.36 9.52 3.29
CA TYR A 174 10.76 8.11 3.41
C TYR A 174 10.61 7.36 2.09
N ILE A 175 11.53 6.43 1.86
CA ILE A 175 11.48 5.49 0.73
C ILE A 175 11.42 4.06 1.25
N ILE A 176 10.38 3.33 0.86
CA ILE A 176 10.15 1.95 1.25
C ILE A 176 10.35 1.07 0.01
N SER A 177 11.31 0.15 0.08
CA SER A 177 11.62 -0.75 -1.03
C SER A 177 11.74 -2.20 -0.56
N ASP A 178 11.76 -3.15 -1.51
CA ASP A 178 12.10 -4.52 -1.17
C ASP A 178 13.58 -4.65 -0.73
N ASN A 179 13.95 -5.82 -0.21
CA ASN A 179 15.29 -6.03 0.34
C ASN A 179 16.27 -6.55 -0.72
N ALA A 180 15.95 -6.44 -2.02
CA ALA A 180 16.84 -6.90 -3.06
C ALA A 180 18.08 -6.01 -3.14
N ALA A 181 19.23 -6.63 -3.40
CA ALA A 181 20.52 -5.94 -3.35
C ALA A 181 20.62 -4.78 -4.36
N ASN A 182 19.93 -4.85 -5.49
CA ASN A 182 19.85 -3.78 -6.48
C ASN A 182 18.98 -2.60 -5.98
N MET A 183 17.85 -2.87 -5.31
CA MET A 183 17.00 -1.84 -4.72
C MET A 183 17.71 -1.12 -3.58
N GLN A 184 18.35 -1.86 -2.68
CA GLN A 184 19.13 -1.27 -1.60
C GLN A 184 20.23 -0.35 -2.14
N LYS A 185 21.02 -0.84 -3.10
CA LYS A 185 22.07 -0.05 -3.75
C LYS A 185 21.52 1.16 -4.51
N ALA A 186 20.36 1.05 -5.16
CA ALA A 186 19.79 2.15 -5.93
C ALA A 186 19.58 3.39 -5.04
N PHE A 187 18.99 3.20 -3.86
CA PHE A 187 18.74 4.31 -2.95
C PHE A 187 19.96 4.72 -2.13
N THR A 188 20.96 3.85 -1.95
CA THR A 188 22.29 4.32 -1.50
C THR A 188 22.96 5.22 -2.53
N VAL A 189 22.78 4.95 -3.83
CA VAL A 189 23.32 5.76 -4.93
C VAL A 189 22.57 7.09 -5.08
N CYS A 190 21.24 7.09 -4.95
CA CYS A 190 20.45 8.33 -5.01
C CYS A 190 20.72 9.25 -3.82
N PHE A 191 21.09 8.69 -2.66
CA PHE A 191 21.34 9.41 -1.41
C PHE A 191 22.71 9.03 -0.85
N PRO A 192 23.82 9.49 -1.48
CA PRO A 192 25.14 9.24 -0.93
C PRO A 192 25.24 9.90 0.44
N SER A 193 25.50 9.12 1.49
CA SER A 193 26.06 9.67 2.74
C SER A 193 27.28 10.49 2.36
N GLU A 194 27.39 11.69 2.90
CA GLU A 194 28.70 12.29 3.15
C GLU A 194 29.48 11.30 4.01
N GLN A 195 30.27 10.44 3.38
CA GLN A 195 31.30 9.68 4.07
C GLN A 195 32.39 10.68 4.40
N GLU A 196 32.73 10.83 5.68
CA GLU A 196 33.97 11.48 6.11
C GLU A 196 35.16 10.63 5.64
N ASP A 197 35.45 10.65 4.33
CA ASP A 197 36.71 10.19 3.81
C ASP A 197 37.62 11.42 3.65
N GLY A 198 38.69 11.42 4.44
CA GLY A 198 39.65 12.51 4.47
C GLY A 198 40.32 12.79 3.13
N ASP A 199 40.50 14.09 2.88
CA ASP A 199 41.59 14.70 2.10
C ASP A 199 41.77 14.21 0.65
N ASP A 200 41.17 14.92 -0.32
CA ASP A 200 41.94 15.76 -1.25
C ASP A 200 41.03 16.57 -2.19
N GLY A 201 41.27 17.88 -2.19
CA GLY A 201 41.21 18.85 -3.31
C GLY A 201 40.20 18.74 -4.47
N ASP A 202 39.44 19.84 -4.59
CA ASP A 202 38.98 20.53 -5.80
C ASP A 202 37.71 20.08 -6.53
N HIS A 203 36.72 20.99 -6.42
CA HIS A 203 35.63 21.29 -7.35
C HIS A 203 34.57 20.21 -7.63
N LEU A 204 33.36 20.44 -7.10
CA LEU A 204 32.27 21.08 -7.85
C LEU A 204 31.19 21.54 -6.86
N ASP A 205 31.07 22.86 -6.67
CA ASP A 205 29.90 23.50 -6.07
C ASP A 205 28.69 23.27 -6.99
N ASP A 206 27.90 22.23 -6.71
CA ASP A 206 26.54 22.09 -7.21
C ASP A 206 25.55 22.42 -6.07
N PRO A 207 24.84 23.55 -6.12
CA PRO A 207 23.90 23.96 -5.07
C PRO A 207 22.63 23.11 -4.95
N GLU A 208 22.43 22.06 -5.75
CA GLU A 208 21.21 21.23 -5.77
C GLU A 208 21.32 19.89 -5.01
N LEU A 209 22.37 19.68 -4.21
CA LEU A 209 22.61 18.42 -3.51
C LEU A 209 21.78 18.27 -2.20
N TRP A 210 20.48 17.98 -2.37
CA TRP A 210 19.64 17.20 -1.45
C TRP A 210 19.67 17.53 0.05
N CYS A 211 19.45 18.80 0.41
CA CYS A 211 19.30 19.17 1.82
C CYS A 211 18.09 18.45 2.45
N ASP A 212 18.38 17.57 3.40
CA ASP A 212 17.53 16.99 4.47
C ASP A 212 17.06 15.52 4.36
N LEU A 213 17.53 14.70 3.41
CA LEU A 213 17.36 13.23 3.47
C LEU A 213 18.68 12.56 3.86
N THR A 214 18.75 12.07 5.10
CA THR A 214 19.90 11.28 5.57
C THR A 214 19.63 9.79 5.29
N LEU A 215 20.66 8.97 5.11
CA LEU A 215 20.53 7.51 4.89
C LEU A 215 19.68 6.75 5.93
N GLU A 216 19.34 7.39 7.05
CA GLU A 216 18.38 6.92 8.05
C GLU A 216 16.92 6.83 7.52
N ASP A 217 16.63 7.42 6.35
CA ASP A 217 15.26 7.56 5.83
C ASP A 217 14.87 6.47 4.79
N GLN A 218 15.77 5.52 4.49
CA GLN A 218 15.48 4.34 3.67
C GLN A 218 14.98 3.18 4.52
N GLN A 219 13.76 2.71 4.24
CA GLN A 219 13.14 1.61 4.97
C GLN A 219 13.04 0.34 4.13
N THR A 220 13.45 -0.78 4.73
CA THR A 220 13.22 -2.10 4.16
C THR A 220 11.76 -2.54 4.33
N CYS A 221 11.24 -3.28 3.37
CA CYS A 221 9.88 -3.81 3.43
C CYS A 221 9.76 -4.89 4.52
N PHE A 222 9.01 -4.60 5.60
CA PHE A 222 8.80 -5.54 6.71
C PHE A 222 8.15 -6.85 6.25
N ALA A 223 7.15 -6.77 5.36
CA ALA A 223 6.49 -7.95 4.81
C ALA A 223 7.47 -8.83 3.99
N HIS A 224 8.41 -8.20 3.27
CA HIS A 224 9.46 -8.92 2.55
C HIS A 224 10.46 -9.57 3.52
N THR A 225 10.84 -8.87 4.60
CA THR A 225 11.66 -9.45 5.67
C THR A 225 11.01 -10.68 6.29
N LEU A 226 9.71 -10.62 6.64
CA LEU A 226 8.98 -11.79 7.11
C LEU A 226 8.96 -12.93 6.08
N GLN A 227 8.79 -12.59 4.80
CA GLN A 227 8.82 -13.56 3.71
C GLN A 227 10.16 -14.28 3.59
N LEU A 228 11.28 -13.58 3.77
CA LEU A 228 12.61 -14.17 3.78
C LEU A 228 12.81 -15.07 5.01
N VAL A 229 12.50 -14.58 6.22
CA VAL A 229 12.65 -15.32 7.48
C VAL A 229 11.87 -16.63 7.45
N VAL A 230 10.59 -16.59 7.07
CA VAL A 230 9.76 -17.79 6.97
C VAL A 230 10.20 -18.69 5.83
N GLY A 231 10.54 -18.11 4.68
CA GLY A 231 11.01 -18.84 3.51
C GLY A 231 12.27 -19.66 3.80
N ASP A 232 13.25 -19.06 4.46
CA ASP A 232 14.51 -19.73 4.80
C ASP A 232 14.31 -20.77 5.90
N SER A 233 13.48 -20.47 6.90
CA SER A 233 13.09 -21.43 7.94
C SER A 233 12.42 -22.69 7.35
N LEU A 234 11.54 -22.51 6.36
CA LEU A 234 10.89 -23.63 5.65
C LEU A 234 11.88 -24.47 4.82
N LYS A 235 12.90 -23.84 4.22
CA LYS A 235 13.96 -24.56 3.48
C LYS A 235 14.86 -25.37 4.41
N GLU A 236 15.19 -24.82 5.57
CA GLU A 236 16.03 -25.49 6.58
C GLU A 236 15.29 -26.65 7.26
N THR A 237 13.97 -26.54 7.41
CA THR A 237 13.12 -27.56 8.04
C THR A 237 12.84 -28.74 7.11
N LYS A 238 13.88 -29.56 6.88
CA LYS A 238 13.83 -30.71 5.94
C LYS A 238 12.73 -31.73 6.26
N VAL A 239 12.33 -31.87 7.53
CA VAL A 239 11.31 -32.84 7.96
C VAL A 239 9.91 -32.53 7.40
N VAL A 240 9.60 -31.26 7.14
CA VAL A 240 8.29 -30.81 6.63
C VAL A 240 8.22 -30.88 5.10
N SER A 241 9.38 -30.79 4.43
CA SER A 241 9.49 -30.74 2.96
C SER A 241 8.78 -31.88 2.20
N PRO A 242 8.79 -33.15 2.65
CA PRO A 242 8.10 -34.23 1.93
C PRO A 242 6.58 -34.06 1.98
N SER A 243 6.04 -33.64 3.12
CA SER A 243 4.61 -33.38 3.30
C SER A 243 4.13 -32.24 2.42
N LEU A 244 4.88 -31.13 2.34
CA LEU A 244 4.56 -30.01 1.45
C LEU A 244 4.65 -30.40 -0.04
N SER A 245 5.61 -31.25 -0.40
CA SER A 245 5.73 -31.77 -1.76
C SER A 245 4.54 -32.65 -2.15
N LYS A 246 4.09 -33.54 -1.25
CA LYS A 246 2.86 -34.32 -1.46
C LYS A 246 1.65 -33.43 -1.62
N LEU A 247 1.52 -32.42 -0.76
CA LEU A 247 0.41 -31.46 -0.81
C LEU A 247 0.40 -30.65 -2.11
N SER A 248 1.57 -30.24 -2.61
CA SER A 248 1.67 -29.56 -3.90
C SER A 248 1.22 -30.45 -5.06
N LYS A 249 1.60 -31.74 -5.05
CA LYS A 249 1.14 -32.73 -6.03
C LYS A 249 -0.37 -32.96 -5.95
N LEU A 250 -0.91 -33.08 -4.73
CA LEU A 250 -2.35 -33.22 -4.50
C LEU A 250 -3.13 -32.02 -5.05
N SER A 251 -2.68 -30.81 -4.75
CA SER A 251 -3.30 -29.60 -5.28
C SER A 251 -3.22 -29.55 -6.81
N SER A 252 -2.06 -29.87 -7.39
CA SER A 252 -1.92 -29.97 -8.85
C SER A 252 -2.91 -30.96 -9.45
N LEU A 253 -3.06 -32.15 -8.85
CA LEU A 253 -4.01 -33.17 -9.31
C LEU A 253 -5.44 -32.63 -9.26
N LEU A 254 -5.82 -31.95 -8.19
CA LEU A 254 -7.15 -31.33 -8.03
C LEU A 254 -7.47 -30.28 -9.10
N HIS A 255 -6.45 -29.56 -9.59
CA HIS A 255 -6.63 -28.52 -10.61
C HIS A 255 -6.44 -29.02 -12.05
N THR A 256 -5.89 -30.22 -12.26
CA THR A 256 -5.55 -30.73 -13.60
C THR A 256 -6.33 -31.98 -14.01
N SER A 257 -6.89 -32.72 -13.06
CA SER A 257 -7.67 -33.94 -13.31
C SER A 257 -9.14 -33.72 -12.97
N THR A 258 -9.99 -33.72 -13.99
CA THR A 258 -11.45 -33.61 -13.83
C THR A 258 -12.01 -34.82 -13.09
N THR A 259 -11.51 -36.02 -13.38
CA THR A 259 -11.99 -37.26 -12.73
C THR A 259 -11.65 -37.28 -11.24
N PHE A 260 -10.47 -36.79 -10.85
CA PHE A 260 -10.12 -36.66 -9.44
C PHE A 260 -10.96 -35.58 -8.74
N LYS A 261 -11.15 -34.44 -9.42
CA LYS A 261 -11.98 -33.33 -8.92
C LYS A 261 -13.41 -33.77 -8.65
N ASP A 262 -14.03 -34.55 -9.54
CA ASP A 262 -15.38 -35.09 -9.35
C ASP A 262 -15.49 -35.98 -8.10
N VAL A 263 -14.50 -36.85 -7.87
CA VAL A 263 -14.47 -37.73 -6.68
C VAL A 263 -14.25 -36.93 -5.41
N PHE A 264 -13.41 -35.89 -5.46
CA PHE A 264 -13.18 -34.99 -4.35
C PHE A 264 -14.44 -34.18 -4.00
N ASP A 265 -15.11 -33.63 -5.01
CA ASP A 265 -16.30 -32.79 -4.83
C ASP A 265 -17.51 -33.59 -4.35
N ALA A 266 -17.61 -34.87 -4.73
CA ALA A 266 -18.62 -35.77 -4.19
C ALA A 266 -18.50 -35.99 -2.66
N GLU A 267 -17.29 -35.91 -2.09
CA GLU A 267 -17.06 -36.12 -0.66
C GLU A 267 -17.01 -34.82 0.14
N PHE A 268 -16.45 -33.74 -0.44
CA PHE A 268 -16.17 -32.48 0.26
C PHE A 268 -17.05 -31.30 -0.20
N GLY A 269 -17.75 -31.43 -1.32
CA GLY A 269 -18.56 -30.40 -1.96
C GLY A 269 -17.79 -29.52 -2.94
N GLU A 270 -18.46 -29.05 -3.98
CA GLU A 270 -17.87 -28.27 -5.10
C GLU A 270 -17.17 -26.97 -4.65
N GLN A 271 -17.63 -26.38 -3.55
CA GLN A 271 -17.09 -25.13 -3.00
C GLN A 271 -15.80 -25.33 -2.20
N LYS A 272 -15.44 -26.59 -1.86
CA LYS A 272 -14.19 -26.89 -1.17
C LYS A 272 -13.09 -27.20 -2.17
N GLY A 273 -11.91 -26.63 -1.94
CA GLY A 273 -10.74 -26.87 -2.77
C GLY A 273 -9.45 -26.57 -2.03
N ILE A 274 -8.36 -27.10 -2.56
CA ILE A 274 -7.01 -26.87 -2.04
C ILE A 274 -6.28 -25.95 -3.05
N PRO A 275 -5.98 -24.69 -2.69
CA PRO A 275 -5.33 -23.77 -3.62
C PRO A 275 -3.90 -24.22 -3.93
N ALA A 276 -3.42 -23.90 -5.13
CA ALA A 276 -2.02 -24.12 -5.47
C ALA A 276 -1.12 -23.17 -4.67
N ALA A 277 0.00 -23.69 -4.18
CA ALA A 277 1.05 -22.86 -3.59
C ALA A 277 1.79 -22.10 -4.70
N VAL A 278 2.17 -20.87 -4.39
CA VAL A 278 3.01 -19.99 -5.21
C VAL A 278 4.38 -19.96 -4.55
N ASN A 279 5.37 -20.57 -5.18
CA ASN A 279 6.71 -20.76 -4.59
C ASN A 279 7.39 -19.45 -4.16
N THR A 280 7.04 -18.33 -4.80
CA THR A 280 7.60 -17.00 -4.46
C THR A 280 6.93 -16.32 -3.27
N LYS A 281 5.79 -16.85 -2.76
CA LYS A 281 5.03 -16.26 -1.65
C LYS A 281 4.71 -17.27 -0.56
N TRP A 282 5.35 -17.16 0.60
CA TRP A 282 5.24 -18.14 1.69
C TRP A 282 3.79 -18.30 2.19
N ASN A 283 3.02 -17.22 2.22
CA ASN A 283 1.61 -17.19 2.63
C ASN A 283 0.71 -18.12 1.81
N SER A 284 1.07 -18.41 0.57
CA SER A 284 0.34 -19.37 -0.27
C SER A 284 0.46 -20.80 0.26
N THR A 285 1.62 -21.16 0.80
CA THR A 285 1.87 -22.46 1.45
C THR A 285 1.00 -22.59 2.69
N LEU A 286 0.95 -21.56 3.54
CA LEU A 286 0.09 -21.56 4.73
C LEU A 286 -1.40 -21.74 4.36
N ARG A 287 -1.88 -21.03 3.33
CA ARG A 287 -3.25 -21.17 2.82
C ARG A 287 -3.52 -22.58 2.30
N GLN A 288 -2.58 -23.16 1.56
CA GLN A 288 -2.69 -24.52 1.05
C GLN A 288 -2.80 -25.55 2.17
N VAL A 289 -1.96 -25.44 3.21
CA VAL A 289 -1.99 -26.35 4.37
C VAL A 289 -3.28 -26.15 5.18
N LYS A 290 -3.72 -24.92 5.43
CA LYS A 290 -5.00 -24.64 6.11
C LYS A 290 -6.19 -25.27 5.37
N ALA A 291 -6.24 -25.15 4.04
CA ALA A 291 -7.30 -25.75 3.22
C ALA A 291 -7.28 -27.29 3.27
N LEU A 292 -6.10 -27.91 3.27
CA LEU A 292 -5.97 -29.35 3.48
C LEU A 292 -6.55 -29.77 4.83
N LEU A 293 -6.18 -29.07 5.91
CA LEU A 293 -6.58 -29.43 7.28
C LEU A 293 -8.08 -29.20 7.56
N GLN A 294 -8.79 -28.45 6.71
CA GLN A 294 -10.25 -28.37 6.73
C GLN A 294 -10.92 -29.63 6.18
N CYS A 295 -10.18 -30.47 5.44
CA CYS A 295 -10.65 -31.78 5.01
C CYS A 295 -10.51 -32.77 6.17
N ASN A 296 -11.49 -33.66 6.33
CA ASN A 296 -11.34 -34.77 7.26
C ASN A 296 -10.25 -35.73 6.74
N HIS A 297 -9.24 -35.99 7.57
CA HIS A 297 -8.07 -36.80 7.21
C HIS A 297 -8.43 -38.19 6.67
N LEU A 298 -9.33 -38.91 7.35
CA LEU A 298 -9.72 -40.26 6.95
C LEU A 298 -10.49 -40.26 5.63
N LYS A 299 -11.41 -39.31 5.45
CA LYS A 299 -12.16 -39.15 4.20
C LYS A 299 -11.23 -38.83 3.03
N LEU A 300 -10.24 -37.96 3.24
CA LEU A 300 -9.28 -37.61 2.20
C LEU A 300 -8.45 -38.82 1.77
N CYS A 301 -7.96 -39.61 2.73
CA CYS A 301 -7.26 -40.86 2.44
C CYS A 301 -8.13 -41.84 1.65
N ALA A 302 -9.42 -41.97 1.99
CA ALA A 302 -10.36 -42.82 1.25
C ALA A 302 -10.61 -42.32 -0.18
N VAL A 303 -10.74 -41.01 -0.39
CA VAL A 303 -10.86 -40.39 -1.72
C VAL A 303 -9.62 -40.67 -2.57
N LEU A 304 -8.42 -40.50 -1.99
CA LEU A 304 -7.16 -40.79 -2.67
C LEU A 304 -7.03 -42.26 -3.04
N GLU A 305 -7.40 -43.16 -2.14
CA GLU A 305 -7.38 -44.60 -2.39
C GLU A 305 -8.37 -44.99 -3.50
N LYS A 306 -9.61 -44.48 -3.44
CA LYS A 306 -10.64 -44.71 -4.47
C LYS A 306 -10.21 -44.21 -5.86
N ALA A 307 -9.47 -43.10 -5.91
CA ALA A 307 -8.96 -42.53 -7.15
C ALA A 307 -7.61 -43.12 -7.60
N GLY A 308 -7.04 -44.09 -6.87
CA GLY A 308 -5.79 -44.74 -7.23
C GLY A 308 -4.51 -43.96 -6.91
N HIS A 309 -4.59 -42.94 -6.04
CA HIS A 309 -3.51 -42.02 -5.67
C HIS A 309 -3.05 -42.20 -4.21
N ARG A 310 -2.94 -43.45 -3.75
CA ARG A 310 -2.60 -43.78 -2.35
C ARG A 310 -1.22 -43.25 -1.93
N GLU A 311 -0.30 -43.05 -2.86
CA GLU A 311 1.02 -42.46 -2.64
C GLU A 311 0.97 -41.01 -2.12
N LEU A 312 -0.13 -40.30 -2.36
CA LEU A 312 -0.37 -38.94 -1.88
C LEU A 312 -1.07 -38.90 -0.52
N SER A 313 -1.37 -40.06 0.10
CA SER A 313 -1.97 -40.11 1.42
C SER A 313 -0.98 -39.66 2.51
N PHE A 314 -1.51 -38.89 3.46
CA PHE A 314 -0.75 -38.39 4.61
C PHE A 314 -0.82 -39.38 5.76
N THR A 315 0.32 -39.69 6.38
CA THR A 315 0.33 -40.43 7.65
C THR A 315 -0.19 -39.55 8.79
N ALA A 316 -0.61 -40.16 9.91
CA ALA A 316 -1.01 -39.39 11.10
C ALA A 316 0.10 -38.45 11.59
N ARG A 317 1.38 -38.88 11.48
CA ARG A 317 2.55 -38.07 11.82
C ARG A 317 2.68 -36.86 10.89
N GLU A 318 2.58 -37.07 9.58
CA GLU A 318 2.64 -35.98 8.60
C GLU A 318 1.48 -35.00 8.77
N TRP A 319 0.27 -35.50 9.04
CA TRP A 319 -0.90 -34.67 9.29
C TRP A 319 -0.76 -33.81 10.54
N ASN A 320 -0.23 -34.37 11.64
CA ASN A 320 0.04 -33.62 12.85
C ASN A 320 1.18 -32.60 12.67
N LEU A 321 2.23 -32.96 11.93
CA LEU A 321 3.30 -32.02 11.57
C LEU A 321 2.76 -30.81 10.78
N LEU A 322 1.80 -31.03 9.88
CA LEU A 322 1.15 -29.94 9.15
C LEU A 322 0.25 -29.07 10.05
N LYS A 323 -0.37 -29.63 11.10
CA LYS A 323 -1.10 -28.84 12.11
C LYS A 323 -0.14 -27.96 12.90
N GLU A 324 0.94 -28.53 13.41
CA GLU A 324 1.99 -27.79 14.13
C GLU A 324 2.55 -26.66 13.28
N LEU A 325 2.79 -26.92 11.98
CA LEU A 325 3.24 -25.90 11.04
C LEU A 325 2.24 -24.74 10.93
N VAL A 326 0.93 -25.03 10.86
CA VAL A 326 -0.10 -23.98 10.84
C VAL A 326 -0.12 -23.19 12.14
N ASP A 327 0.03 -23.85 13.29
CA ASP A 327 0.02 -23.18 14.59
C ASP A 327 1.21 -22.23 14.73
N ILE A 328 2.40 -22.62 14.25
CA ILE A 328 3.62 -21.79 14.22
C ILE A 328 3.48 -20.62 13.25
N LEU A 329 3.01 -20.87 12.03
CA LEU A 329 3.02 -19.88 10.95
C LEU A 329 1.80 -18.95 10.94
N LYS A 330 0.73 -19.29 11.68
CA LYS A 330 -0.49 -18.49 11.70
C LYS A 330 -0.23 -17.03 12.13
N PRO A 331 0.49 -16.75 13.24
CA PRO A 331 0.78 -15.38 13.65
C PRO A 331 1.63 -14.60 12.63
N PHE A 332 2.54 -15.27 11.92
CA PHE A 332 3.31 -14.64 10.84
C PHE A 332 2.41 -14.19 9.69
N GLY A 333 1.37 -14.97 9.39
CA GLY A 333 0.42 -14.65 8.32
C GLY A 333 -0.42 -13.45 8.72
N GLU A 334 -0.90 -13.43 9.97
CA GLU A 334 -1.64 -12.31 10.55
C GLU A 334 -0.81 -11.02 10.57
N ALA A 335 0.48 -11.09 10.96
CA ALA A 335 1.39 -9.96 10.92
C ALA A 335 1.66 -9.45 9.48
N THR A 336 1.76 -10.36 8.52
CA THR A 336 1.94 -9.98 7.10
C THR A 336 0.70 -9.29 6.55
N ASP A 337 -0.49 -9.86 6.78
CA ASP A 337 -1.76 -9.29 6.32
C ASP A 337 -2.00 -7.90 6.95
N LEU A 338 -1.65 -7.73 8.24
CA LEU A 338 -1.75 -6.46 8.96
C LEU A 338 -0.84 -5.38 8.36
N THR A 339 0.40 -5.72 8.03
CA THR A 339 1.41 -4.76 7.57
C THR A 339 1.37 -4.47 6.08
N GLN A 340 0.56 -5.21 5.30
CA GLN A 340 0.30 -4.97 3.89
C GLN A 340 -0.98 -4.15 3.63
N GLY A 341 -1.66 -3.66 4.66
CA GLY A 341 -2.85 -2.83 4.52
C GLY A 341 -2.57 -1.45 3.88
N GLU A 342 -3.57 -0.89 3.18
CA GLU A 342 -3.46 0.40 2.49
C GLU A 342 -4.33 1.50 3.13
N LYS A 343 -5.40 1.14 3.83
CA LYS A 343 -6.43 2.08 4.34
C LYS A 343 -6.26 2.45 5.81
N PHE A 344 -5.22 1.96 6.45
CA PHE A 344 -4.93 2.18 7.86
C PHE A 344 -3.41 2.23 8.08
N ILE A 345 -2.99 2.78 9.21
CA ILE A 345 -1.58 2.92 9.56
C ILE A 345 -0.99 1.52 9.79
N THR A 346 0.07 1.19 9.04
CA THR A 346 0.71 -0.12 9.10
C THR A 346 2.06 -0.12 9.80
N ILE A 347 2.83 0.96 9.70
CA ILE A 347 4.18 1.04 10.29
C ILE A 347 4.21 0.91 11.80
N SER A 348 3.22 1.45 12.51
CA SER A 348 3.11 1.34 13.97
C SER A 348 2.89 -0.09 14.45
N ALA A 349 2.37 -0.97 13.58
CA ALA A 349 2.12 -2.37 13.90
C ALA A 349 3.37 -3.27 13.80
N VAL A 350 4.49 -2.76 13.26
CA VAL A 350 5.73 -3.53 13.09
C VAL A 350 6.29 -4.01 14.43
N VAL A 351 6.53 -3.08 15.37
CA VAL A 351 7.11 -3.40 16.69
C VAL A 351 6.23 -4.38 17.49
N PRO A 352 4.91 -4.13 17.66
CA PRO A 352 4.01 -5.09 18.31
C PRO A 352 3.99 -6.45 17.63
N SER A 353 4.04 -6.50 16.29
CA SER A 353 4.08 -7.76 15.54
C SER A 353 5.33 -8.57 15.89
N ILE A 354 6.50 -7.94 15.90
CA ILE A 354 7.77 -8.62 16.23
C ILE A 354 7.75 -9.16 17.65
N LEU A 355 7.31 -8.36 18.62
CA LEU A 355 7.20 -8.80 20.01
C LEU A 355 6.23 -9.97 20.17
N SER A 356 5.06 -9.89 19.52
CA SER A 356 4.05 -10.95 19.50
C SER A 356 4.60 -12.24 18.87
N LEU A 357 5.31 -12.13 17.74
CA LEU A 357 5.94 -13.27 17.06
C LEU A 357 7.01 -13.93 17.94
N ASN A 358 7.89 -13.13 18.56
CA ASN A 358 8.92 -13.64 19.45
C ASN A 358 8.32 -14.33 20.68
N TYR A 359 7.33 -13.71 21.33
CA TYR A 359 6.61 -14.32 22.45
C TYR A 359 5.93 -15.63 22.03
N HIS A 360 5.30 -15.67 20.86
CA HIS A 360 4.68 -16.87 20.31
C HIS A 360 5.70 -18.00 20.11
N LEU A 361 6.83 -17.70 19.47
CA LEU A 361 7.91 -18.68 19.27
C LEU A 361 8.47 -19.19 20.60
N GLU A 362 8.70 -18.30 21.57
CA GLU A 362 9.20 -18.67 22.89
C GLU A 362 8.26 -19.60 23.65
N LYS A 363 6.96 -19.34 23.58
CA LYS A 363 5.95 -20.22 24.16
C LYS A 363 5.91 -21.60 23.52
N LEU A 364 6.28 -21.69 22.24
CA LEU A 364 6.32 -22.94 21.48
C LEU A 364 7.66 -23.70 21.61
N LYS A 365 8.77 -23.05 22.00
CA LYS A 365 10.08 -23.71 22.22
C LYS A 365 10.00 -25.01 23.05
N PRO A 366 9.20 -25.12 24.14
CA PRO A 366 9.10 -26.36 24.92
C PRO A 366 8.33 -27.49 24.23
N GLN A 367 7.53 -27.15 23.20
CA GLN A 367 6.57 -28.06 22.56
C GLN A 367 6.98 -28.46 21.15
N VAL A 368 7.96 -27.77 20.54
CA VAL A 368 8.31 -27.92 19.13
C VAL A 368 9.80 -28.28 18.99
N CYS A 369 10.10 -29.44 18.38
CA CYS A 369 11.46 -29.99 18.29
C CYS A 369 12.43 -29.28 17.31
N PHE A 370 12.03 -28.18 16.65
CA PHE A 370 12.77 -27.63 15.50
C PHE A 370 12.99 -26.11 15.52
N LEU A 371 12.52 -25.38 16.55
CA LEU A 371 12.71 -23.94 16.67
C LEU A 371 14.09 -23.62 17.28
N ASN A 372 15.15 -23.62 16.47
CA ASN A 372 16.50 -23.32 16.97
C ASN A 372 16.86 -21.83 16.95
N ASN A 373 16.15 -20.98 16.20
CA ASN A 373 16.46 -19.54 16.10
C ASN A 373 15.21 -18.71 16.37
N GLY A 374 15.28 -17.79 17.34
CA GLY A 374 14.27 -16.72 17.47
C GLY A 374 14.40 -15.73 16.32
N VAL A 375 13.39 -14.88 16.11
CA VAL A 375 13.52 -13.78 15.13
C VAL A 375 14.50 -12.78 15.71
N THR A 376 15.76 -12.86 15.26
CA THR A 376 16.83 -11.93 15.60
C THR A 376 17.21 -11.14 14.34
N ALA A 377 17.14 -9.80 14.44
CA ALA A 377 17.45 -8.76 13.42
C ALA A 377 16.35 -8.46 12.36
N PRO A 378 16.26 -7.23 11.76
CA PRO A 378 16.92 -5.95 12.01
C PRO A 378 15.87 -4.83 12.27
N PHE A 379 15.15 -4.87 13.40
CA PHE A 379 14.03 -3.94 13.64
C PHE A 379 14.40 -2.77 14.54
N SER A 380 15.68 -2.47 14.58
CA SER A 380 16.26 -1.37 15.36
C SER A 380 16.06 -0.01 14.70
N ASP A 381 15.39 0.05 13.54
CA ASP A 381 15.16 1.30 12.87
C ASP A 381 14.34 2.23 13.77
N PRO A 382 14.86 3.43 14.10
CA PRO A 382 14.17 4.39 14.94
C PRO A 382 12.77 4.73 14.42
N VAL A 383 12.49 4.64 13.11
CA VAL A 383 11.16 4.95 12.58
C VAL A 383 10.09 3.99 13.08
N TYR A 384 10.38 2.69 13.22
CA TYR A 384 9.41 1.70 13.71
C TYR A 384 9.09 1.95 15.19
N LEU A 385 10.10 2.31 15.98
CA LEU A 385 9.95 2.65 17.39
C LEU A 385 9.14 3.94 17.56
N LYS A 386 9.46 4.99 16.78
CA LYS A 386 8.71 6.25 16.75
C LYS A 386 7.25 6.02 16.35
N ALA A 387 7.02 5.22 15.31
CA ALA A 387 5.67 4.91 14.84
C ALA A 387 4.85 4.17 15.90
N ALA A 388 5.42 3.16 16.55
CA ALA A 388 4.74 2.45 17.63
C ALA A 388 4.46 3.35 18.84
N ALA A 389 5.41 4.24 19.20
CA ALA A 389 5.22 5.21 20.26
C ALA A 389 4.13 6.24 19.94
N LEU A 390 4.02 6.70 18.69
CA LEU A 390 3.06 7.71 18.23
C LEU A 390 1.66 7.14 17.89
N ASP A 391 1.49 5.82 17.95
CA ASP A 391 0.18 5.19 17.81
C ASP A 391 -0.43 4.93 19.20
N PRO A 392 -1.53 5.60 19.57
CA PRO A 392 -2.16 5.44 20.87
C PRO A 392 -2.63 4.01 21.17
N ALA A 393 -2.82 3.17 20.15
CA ALA A 393 -3.15 1.75 20.34
C ALA A 393 -2.00 0.98 21.03
N PHE A 394 -0.75 1.44 20.87
CA PHE A 394 0.44 0.80 21.42
C PHE A 394 1.17 1.71 22.41
N SER A 395 1.35 2.99 22.10
CA SER A 395 2.05 3.98 22.92
C SER A 395 3.41 3.42 23.38
N LEU A 396 3.71 3.43 24.68
CA LEU A 396 4.92 2.84 25.26
C LEU A 396 4.69 1.45 25.88
N LEU A 397 3.57 0.77 25.60
CA LEU A 397 3.25 -0.54 26.18
C LEU A 397 4.23 -1.66 25.79
N TRP A 398 5.03 -1.43 24.74
CA TRP A 398 6.05 -2.34 24.25
C TRP A 398 7.43 -2.11 24.89
N VAL A 399 7.60 -1.04 25.67
CA VAL A 399 8.85 -0.72 26.37
C VAL A 399 8.83 -1.35 27.76
N GLU A 400 9.91 -2.00 28.16
CA GLU A 400 10.01 -2.57 29.50
C GLU A 400 10.04 -1.46 30.57
N PRO A 401 9.35 -1.61 31.72
CA PRO A 401 9.18 -0.54 32.71
C PRO A 401 10.49 0.07 33.24
N HIS A 402 11.60 -0.68 33.24
CA HIS A 402 12.89 -0.21 33.74
C HIS A 402 13.66 0.68 32.74
N VAL A 403 13.31 0.63 31.46
CA VAL A 403 13.86 1.51 30.42
C VAL A 403 13.22 2.90 30.50
N LEU A 404 11.91 2.95 30.78
CA LEU A 404 11.15 4.19 30.97
C LEU A 404 11.64 5.04 32.15
N VAL A 405 12.20 4.39 33.18
CA VAL A 405 12.77 5.08 34.36
C VAL A 405 14.14 5.68 34.04
N LYS A 406 14.93 5.06 33.14
CA LYS A 406 16.22 5.62 32.68
C LYS A 406 16.06 6.84 31.78
N GLU A 407 15.10 6.82 30.86
CA GLU A 407 14.84 7.98 29.99
C GLU A 407 14.48 9.24 30.81
N GLN A 408 13.81 9.11 31.96
CA GLN A 408 13.55 10.26 32.84
C GLN A 408 14.83 10.90 33.44
N GLU A 409 15.91 10.12 33.60
CA GLU A 409 17.21 10.61 34.04
C GLU A 409 18.04 11.16 32.86
N ASP A 410 18.00 10.48 31.70
CA ASP A 410 18.72 10.83 30.46
C ASP A 410 18.08 11.99 29.67
N LEU A 411 16.83 12.38 29.95
CA LEU A 411 16.19 13.60 29.42
C LEU A 411 16.99 14.89 29.71
N ARG A 412 17.98 14.82 30.62
CA ARG A 412 18.92 15.92 30.91
C ARG A 412 20.13 15.95 29.98
N GLU A 413 20.42 14.87 29.26
CA GLU A 413 21.61 14.67 28.43
C GLU A 413 21.27 14.16 27.01
N GLY A 414 20.34 14.81 26.29
CA GLY A 414 20.36 14.84 24.81
C GLY A 414 20.31 13.54 23.97
N GLU A 415 20.17 12.33 24.54
CA GLU A 415 20.22 11.03 23.83
C GLU A 415 18.91 10.22 23.90
N GLY A 416 17.73 10.88 23.95
CA GLY A 416 16.42 10.20 23.95
C GLY A 416 15.85 9.88 22.56
N LEU A 417 14.81 9.02 22.49
CA LEU A 417 14.10 8.60 21.26
C LEU A 417 13.63 9.78 20.37
N PHE A 418 13.42 10.96 20.97
CA PHE A 418 13.01 12.20 20.32
C PHE A 418 14.09 13.32 20.32
N ALA A 419 15.35 13.01 20.66
CA ALA A 419 16.43 14.00 20.78
C ALA A 419 16.73 14.74 19.46
N ALA A 420 16.70 14.03 18.33
CA ALA A 420 16.87 14.63 17.00
C ALA A 420 15.78 15.67 16.68
N TYR A 421 14.58 15.51 17.24
CA TYR A 421 13.47 16.46 17.08
C TYR A 421 13.68 17.72 17.92
N HIS A 422 14.19 17.60 19.15
CA HIS A 422 14.51 18.74 20.01
C HIS A 422 15.55 19.69 19.41
N LYS A 423 16.46 19.20 18.55
CA LYS A 423 17.43 20.04 17.83
C LYS A 423 16.85 20.85 16.67
N ARG A 424 15.75 20.40 16.03
CA ARG A 424 15.24 20.99 14.78
C ARG A 424 14.23 22.13 14.93
N GLN A 425 13.68 22.42 16.11
CA GLN A 425 12.72 23.52 16.27
C GLN A 425 12.91 24.33 17.55
N LYS A 426 13.66 25.43 17.42
CA LYS A 426 13.57 26.59 18.33
C LYS A 426 12.90 27.73 17.57
N GLU A 427 11.59 27.68 17.43
CA GLU A 427 10.75 28.87 17.23
C GLU A 427 9.31 28.57 17.68
N ASP A 428 8.64 29.62 18.15
CA ASP A 428 7.70 29.67 19.29
C ASP A 428 6.23 29.35 18.97
N VAL A 429 5.58 28.43 19.71
CA VAL A 429 4.13 28.47 20.08
C VAL A 429 3.85 27.63 21.35
N GLY A 430 3.58 28.30 22.48
CA GLY A 430 2.56 27.92 23.48
C GLY A 430 2.72 26.66 24.37
N THR A 431 3.42 25.60 23.97
CA THR A 431 3.79 24.45 24.82
C THR A 431 5.04 23.81 24.23
N THR A 432 6.07 23.56 25.04
CA THR A 432 7.31 22.96 24.54
C THR A 432 7.03 21.56 23.98
N PRO A 433 7.78 21.09 22.95
CA PRO A 433 7.72 19.72 22.45
C PRO A 433 7.69 18.63 23.54
N SER A 434 8.49 18.81 24.60
CA SER A 434 8.56 17.93 25.75
C SER A 434 7.24 17.87 26.54
N LEU A 435 6.55 19.01 26.68
CA LEU A 435 5.27 19.09 27.38
C LEU A 435 4.14 18.45 26.55
N GLN A 436 4.18 18.62 25.23
CA GLN A 436 3.27 17.91 24.32
C GLN A 436 3.47 16.40 24.38
N LEU A 437 4.72 15.92 24.42
CA LEU A 437 5.01 14.49 24.56
C LEU A 437 4.52 13.94 25.91
N SER A 438 4.78 14.63 27.02
CA SER A 438 4.25 14.24 28.32
C SER A 438 2.72 14.16 28.31
N HIS A 439 2.06 15.18 27.78
CA HIS A 439 0.61 15.21 27.68
C HIS A 439 0.07 14.09 26.79
N TYR A 440 0.73 13.81 25.66
CA TYR A 440 0.39 12.69 24.79
C TYR A 440 0.42 11.36 25.54
N LEU A 441 1.48 11.09 26.29
CA LEU A 441 1.63 9.85 27.05
C LEU A 441 0.55 9.67 28.13
N ASP A 442 0.01 10.77 28.66
CA ASP A 442 -1.09 10.74 29.64
C ASP A 442 -2.45 10.43 29.01
N ILE A 443 -2.66 10.74 27.72
CA ILE A 443 -3.97 10.64 27.04
C ILE A 443 -4.04 9.53 25.98
N ALA A 444 -2.89 8.98 25.56
CA ALA A 444 -2.78 7.93 24.57
C ALA A 444 -3.14 6.57 25.18
N GLU A 445 -4.38 6.12 24.94
CA GLU A 445 -4.96 4.94 25.57
C GLU A 445 -5.81 4.13 24.58
N GLY A 446 -5.17 3.27 23.80
CA GLY A 446 -5.84 2.23 23.02
C GLY A 446 -6.68 2.72 21.83
N GLN A 447 -6.69 4.02 21.53
CA GLN A 447 -7.55 4.59 20.49
C GLN A 447 -6.95 4.39 19.09
N ASN A 448 -7.80 4.48 18.07
CA ASN A 448 -7.34 4.54 16.68
C ASN A 448 -6.48 5.79 16.45
N ALA A 449 -5.26 5.61 15.92
CA ALA A 449 -4.32 6.70 15.71
C ALA A 449 -4.86 7.84 14.85
N LEU A 450 -5.51 7.56 13.71
CA LEU A 450 -6.05 8.63 12.86
C LEU A 450 -7.12 9.45 13.59
N LEU A 451 -8.01 8.79 14.34
CA LEU A 451 -9.02 9.48 15.14
C LEU A 451 -8.40 10.31 16.27
N PHE A 452 -7.44 9.74 16.99
CA PHE A 452 -6.75 10.43 18.09
C PHE A 452 -6.04 11.69 17.60
N TRP A 453 -5.26 11.58 16.52
CA TRP A 453 -4.51 12.72 15.98
C TRP A 453 -5.45 13.76 15.37
N ALA A 454 -6.58 13.36 14.79
CA ALA A 454 -7.60 14.30 14.34
C ALA A 454 -8.17 15.14 15.50
N LEU A 455 -8.46 14.51 16.65
CA LEU A 455 -9.02 15.19 17.82
C LEU A 455 -7.99 16.07 18.54
N ASN A 456 -6.71 15.67 18.52
CA ASN A 456 -5.65 16.33 19.28
C ASN A 456 -4.74 17.25 18.46
N MET A 457 -4.98 17.43 17.15
CA MET A 457 -4.11 18.24 16.27
C MET A 457 -3.92 19.70 16.74
N LYS A 458 -4.89 20.28 17.46
CA LYS A 458 -4.81 21.64 18.00
C LYS A 458 -4.13 21.68 19.37
N THR A 459 -4.22 20.58 20.13
CA THR A 459 -3.71 20.44 21.50
C THR A 459 -2.24 20.03 21.51
N LEU A 460 -1.83 19.23 20.51
CA LEU A 460 -0.49 18.68 20.34
C LEU A 460 0.06 19.07 18.96
N PRO A 461 0.14 20.36 18.61
CA PRO A 461 0.39 20.79 17.23
C PRO A 461 1.75 20.35 16.69
N SER A 462 2.80 20.38 17.52
CA SER A 462 4.15 20.03 17.12
C SER A 462 4.29 18.52 16.97
N LEU A 463 3.75 17.76 17.93
CA LEU A 463 3.77 16.29 17.90
C LEU A 463 2.86 15.73 16.78
N PHE A 464 1.74 16.40 16.50
CA PHE A 464 0.86 16.06 15.38
C PHE A 464 1.59 16.12 14.04
N GLN A 465 2.44 17.14 13.80
CA GLN A 465 3.23 17.24 12.57
C GLN A 465 4.20 16.07 12.42
N VAL A 466 4.79 15.58 13.52
CA VAL A 466 5.64 14.39 13.49
C VAL A 466 4.80 13.15 13.22
N ALA A 467 3.67 13.01 13.91
CA ALA A 467 2.79 11.85 13.78
C ALA A 467 2.28 11.66 12.36
N ILE A 468 1.83 12.71 11.68
CA ILE A 468 1.31 12.57 10.30
C ILE A 468 2.40 12.21 9.28
N ARG A 469 3.66 12.55 9.54
CA ARG A 469 4.80 12.16 8.70
C ARG A 469 5.18 10.70 8.92
N VAL A 470 5.39 10.33 10.19
CA VAL A 470 5.83 8.97 10.57
C VAL A 470 4.74 7.93 10.33
N LEU A 471 3.48 8.22 10.67
CA LEU A 471 2.37 7.25 10.53
C LEU A 471 1.87 7.11 9.09
N ALA A 472 2.28 8.02 8.19
CA ALA A 472 2.00 7.89 6.75
C ALA A 472 2.91 6.87 6.05
N VAL A 473 4.04 6.51 6.67
CA VAL A 473 4.99 5.54 6.12
C VAL A 473 4.33 4.15 6.09
N PRO A 474 4.30 3.46 4.94
CA PRO A 474 3.84 2.08 4.89
C PRO A 474 4.86 1.11 5.49
N ALA A 475 4.41 0.07 6.18
CA ALA A 475 5.29 -1.02 6.63
C ALA A 475 5.80 -1.91 5.48
N SER A 476 5.20 -1.80 4.29
CA SER A 476 5.41 -2.72 3.18
C SER A 476 5.44 -1.99 1.84
N SER A 477 6.33 -2.40 0.94
CA SER A 477 6.31 -2.01 -0.47
C SER A 477 5.20 -2.71 -1.29
N ALA A 478 4.51 -3.69 -0.68
CA ALA A 478 3.51 -4.54 -1.34
C ALA A 478 2.12 -3.97 -1.67
N PRO A 479 1.71 -2.72 -1.36
CA PRO A 479 0.54 -2.10 -2.01
C PRO A 479 0.61 -2.22 -3.55
N MET A 480 1.83 -2.27 -4.08
CA MET A 480 2.12 -2.53 -5.48
C MET A 480 1.74 -3.94 -5.97
N GLU A 481 1.66 -4.97 -5.12
CA GLU A 481 1.34 -6.33 -5.57
C GLU A 481 -0.14 -6.49 -5.99
N LEU A 482 -1.05 -5.77 -5.33
CA LEU A 482 -2.48 -5.72 -5.69
C LEU A 482 -2.68 -4.95 -7.00
N LEU A 483 -1.98 -3.83 -7.17
CA LEU A 483 -1.95 -3.05 -8.41
C LEU A 483 -1.25 -3.80 -9.56
N ALA A 484 -0.17 -4.52 -9.28
CA ALA A 484 0.53 -5.36 -10.25
C ALA A 484 -0.42 -6.42 -10.81
N ASN A 485 -1.21 -7.12 -9.97
CA ASN A 485 -2.21 -8.09 -10.42
C ASN A 485 -3.26 -7.48 -11.37
N LEU A 486 -3.61 -6.20 -11.22
CA LEU A 486 -4.49 -5.48 -12.13
C LEU A 486 -3.78 -5.01 -13.42
N VAL A 487 -2.51 -4.64 -13.33
CA VAL A 487 -1.67 -4.34 -14.50
C VAL A 487 -1.40 -5.61 -15.32
N PHE A 488 -1.30 -6.79 -14.69
CA PHE A 488 -1.28 -8.08 -15.37
C PHE A 488 -2.55 -8.34 -16.19
N CYS A 489 -3.72 -7.85 -15.76
CA CYS A 489 -4.94 -7.86 -16.57
C CYS A 489 -4.87 -6.87 -17.75
N LYS A 490 -4.22 -5.70 -17.58
CA LYS A 490 -3.99 -4.73 -18.68
C LYS A 490 -3.02 -5.27 -19.75
N CYS A 491 -1.96 -5.96 -19.33
CA CYS A 491 -0.87 -6.38 -20.20
C CYS A 491 -1.10 -7.70 -20.98
N ASN A 492 -2.16 -8.45 -20.64
CA ASN A 492 -2.58 -9.66 -21.36
C ASN A 492 -3.81 -9.46 -22.26
N ALA A 493 -4.38 -8.25 -22.30
CA ALA A 493 -5.49 -7.90 -23.18
C ALA A 493 -5.04 -7.14 -24.46
N ALA A 494 -3.73 -7.07 -24.72
CA ALA A 494 -3.14 -6.48 -25.93
C ALA A 494 -2.65 -7.56 -26.89
#